data_AF-A0A847UPW5-F1
#
_entry.id   AF-A0A847UPW5-F1
#
_cell.length_a   1.000
_cell.length_b   1.000
_cell.length_c   1.000
_cell.angle_alpha   90.00
_cell.angle_beta   90.00
_cell.angle_gamma   90.00
#
_symmetry.space_group_name_H-M   'P 1'
#
loop_
_entity.id
_entity.type
_entity.pdbx_description
1 polymer ?
#
loop_
_entity_poly.entity_id
_entity_poly.type
_entity_poly.pdbx_seq_one_letter_code
_entity_poly.pdbx_strand_id
1 'polypeptide(L)'
;MTRNLRRQLLVLTIVVTAGCGGFGFSGGDGSPTPVTPAPVPTGSATTYPTGVGPTGVTSQSLLGSAHGNRLNGTGYAVTMNRTVRYANGSLRSHLRVHVALDANRTHLANISVRGHAAPVLLGRPPATASFWSDGDTYLRRLVRDNQTVHNEYDPPDSYAGTWRYWVHTAALNGRPAADVTQTVAPFHTRTLQSQQSDGTVYVIRGDRLRENTSSTAWASRENATLVAHVTRAGLVRHYRTEYTRVTDDGDPVTVTRTVRFTAVGNTTVGRPPWYDKARSTAG
;
A
#
# COMPACT_ATOMS: atom_id res chain seq x y z
N MET A 1 -22.68 69.43 9.27
CA MET A 1 -24.11 69.24 9.56
C MET A 1 -24.24 67.93 10.34
N THR A 2 -24.48 67.94 11.66
CA THR A 2 -25.80 67.99 12.34
C THR A 2 -26.67 66.75 12.04
N ARG A 3 -27.25 66.04 13.02
CA ARG A 3 -27.36 66.32 14.47
C ARG A 3 -27.54 65.04 15.31
N ASN A 4 -27.27 65.13 16.61
CA ASN A 4 -27.46 64.08 17.62
C ASN A 4 -28.88 63.50 17.67
N LEU A 5 -29.01 62.26 18.16
CA LEU A 5 -29.99 61.95 19.21
C LEU A 5 -29.52 60.83 20.17
N ARG A 6 -29.73 61.04 21.48
CA ARG A 6 -29.54 60.05 22.56
C ARG A 6 -30.91 59.63 23.11
N ARG A 7 -31.00 58.38 23.59
CA ARG A 7 -31.84 57.88 24.71
C ARG A 7 -31.36 56.43 24.98
N GLN A 8 -31.03 55.94 26.18
CA GLN A 8 -31.53 56.13 27.57
C GLN A 8 -32.97 55.67 27.80
N LEU A 9 -33.32 54.94 28.88
CA LEU A 9 -32.48 54.36 29.95
C LEU A 9 -32.41 52.81 29.79
N LEU A 10 -32.63 51.86 30.72
CA LEU A 10 -32.99 51.83 32.15
C LEU A 10 -32.42 50.54 32.79
N VAL A 11 -32.28 50.50 34.12
CA VAL A 11 -31.94 49.31 34.94
C VAL A 11 -33.00 49.16 36.03
N LEU A 12 -33.39 47.93 36.39
CA LEU A 12 -34.16 47.68 37.61
C LEU A 12 -33.69 46.40 38.32
N THR A 13 -33.55 46.49 39.64
CA THR A 13 -33.10 45.43 40.54
C THR A 13 -34.20 45.14 41.55
N ILE A 14 -34.54 43.87 41.79
CA ILE A 14 -35.35 43.45 42.95
C ILE A 14 -34.67 42.21 43.58
N VAL A 15 -34.72 42.12 44.91
CA VAL A 15 -34.05 41.10 45.73
C VAL A 15 -35.01 40.62 46.83
N VAL A 16 -34.81 39.39 47.32
CA VAL A 16 -35.47 38.75 48.48
C VAL A 16 -36.93 38.29 48.29
N THR A 17 -37.13 36.98 48.41
CA THR A 17 -38.21 36.26 49.16
C THR A 17 -38.04 34.75 48.89
N ALA A 18 -38.30 33.82 49.82
CA ALA A 18 -38.40 33.89 51.27
C ALA A 18 -37.93 32.54 51.87
N GLY A 19 -37.57 32.52 53.16
CA GLY A 19 -37.12 31.29 53.82
C GLY A 19 -38.24 30.49 54.49
N CYS A 20 -38.42 29.24 54.07
CA CYS A 20 -38.91 28.13 54.89
C CYS A 20 -37.77 27.10 54.96
N GLY A 21 -37.62 26.26 55.97
CA GLY A 21 -38.43 26.00 57.15
C GLY A 21 -37.99 24.62 57.65
N GLY A 22 -37.39 24.53 58.84
CA GLY A 22 -36.50 23.41 59.16
C GLY A 22 -37.20 22.09 59.49
N PHE A 23 -36.55 20.97 59.12
CA PHE A 23 -36.71 19.68 59.76
C PHE A 23 -35.33 19.15 60.14
N GLY A 24 -35.11 18.90 61.42
CA GLY A 24 -33.89 18.30 61.93
C GLY A 24 -34.01 16.79 62.01
N PHE A 25 -32.98 16.07 61.56
CA PHE A 25 -32.76 14.67 61.90
C PHE A 25 -31.39 14.54 62.55
N SER A 26 -31.36 13.93 63.73
CA SER A 26 -30.16 13.78 64.55
C SER A 26 -29.36 12.54 64.17
N GLY A 27 -28.04 12.62 64.24
CA GLY A 27 -27.12 11.47 64.26
C GLY A 27 -26.49 11.13 62.91
N GLY A 28 -25.20 11.48 62.76
CA GLY A 28 -24.40 11.07 61.61
C GLY A 28 -23.23 11.99 61.31
N ASP A 29 -22.20 12.02 62.15
CA ASP A 29 -20.91 12.66 61.83
C ASP A 29 -20.17 11.87 60.75
N GLY A 30 -20.62 12.04 59.50
CA GLY A 30 -20.12 11.34 58.32
C GLY A 30 -19.94 12.32 57.17
N SER A 31 -18.90 13.15 57.23
CA SER A 31 -18.53 14.03 56.12
C SER A 31 -18.30 13.20 54.86
N PRO A 32 -19.05 13.43 53.76
CA PRO A 32 -18.96 12.58 52.57
C PRO A 32 -17.58 12.74 51.93
N THR A 33 -16.77 11.68 51.98
CA THR A 33 -15.43 11.66 51.40
C THR A 33 -15.47 12.10 49.94
N PRO A 34 -14.74 13.15 49.53
CA PRO A 34 -14.73 13.59 48.14
C PRO A 34 -14.27 12.47 47.21
N VAL A 35 -15.19 11.95 46.40
CA VAL A 35 -14.88 10.95 45.38
C VAL A 35 -14.13 11.62 44.22
N THR A 36 -12.80 11.66 44.32
CA THR A 36 -11.94 12.08 43.22
C THR A 36 -12.30 11.25 41.97
N PRO A 37 -12.67 11.89 40.84
CA PRO A 37 -12.96 11.14 39.63
C PRO A 37 -11.77 10.27 39.24
N ALA A 38 -12.00 8.98 39.04
CA ALA A 38 -10.96 8.06 38.59
C ALA A 38 -10.35 8.60 37.29
N PRO A 39 -9.01 8.62 37.13
CA PRO A 39 -8.38 9.16 35.94
C PRO A 39 -8.91 8.47 34.68
N VAL A 40 -9.73 9.20 33.90
CA VAL A 40 -10.21 8.74 32.61
C VAL A 40 -8.97 8.46 31.74
N PRO A 41 -8.81 7.25 31.18
CA PRO A 41 -7.63 6.95 30.38
C PRO A 41 -7.53 7.90 29.19
N THR A 42 -6.59 8.85 29.26
CA THR A 42 -6.20 9.72 28.15
C THR A 42 -5.55 8.84 27.09
N GLY A 43 -6.39 8.35 26.17
CA GLY A 43 -6.06 7.28 25.23
C GLY A 43 -4.71 7.53 24.54
N SER A 44 -3.79 6.57 24.68
CA SER A 44 -2.38 6.73 24.33
C SER A 44 -2.19 7.39 22.97
N ALA A 45 -1.61 8.60 22.96
CA ALA A 45 -1.52 9.46 21.79
C ALA A 45 -1.03 8.69 20.56
N THR A 46 -1.94 8.43 19.62
CA THR A 46 -1.73 7.33 18.67
C THR A 46 -0.68 7.70 17.63
N THR A 47 0.50 7.08 17.74
CA THR A 47 1.62 7.28 16.82
C THR A 47 1.33 6.64 15.47
N TYR A 48 0.89 7.45 14.50
CA TYR A 48 0.72 7.05 13.12
C TYR A 48 2.07 6.73 12.44
N PRO A 49 2.09 5.90 11.38
CA PRO A 49 3.29 5.66 10.58
C PRO A 49 3.82 6.95 9.95
N THR A 50 5.13 7.01 9.69
CA THR A 50 5.77 8.10 8.95
C THR A 50 5.06 8.38 7.61
N GLY A 51 4.65 9.63 7.38
CA GLY A 51 3.89 10.05 6.20
C GLY A 51 2.38 9.80 6.27
N VAL A 52 1.86 9.24 7.37
CA VAL A 52 0.43 8.96 7.60
C VAL A 52 -0.06 9.76 8.82
N GLY A 53 -1.34 10.15 8.81
CA GLY A 53 -2.02 10.79 9.93
C GLY A 53 -3.46 10.31 10.07
N PRO A 54 -4.24 10.90 11.01
CA PRO A 54 -5.61 10.46 11.30
C PRO A 54 -6.56 10.61 10.11
N THR A 55 -6.41 11.67 9.32
CA THR A 55 -7.30 11.99 8.21
C THR A 55 -6.88 11.38 6.88
N GLY A 56 -5.70 10.76 6.77
CA GLY A 56 -5.17 10.22 5.51
C GLY A 56 -3.64 10.20 5.47
N VAL A 57 -3.07 10.14 4.26
CA VAL A 57 -1.63 10.23 4.01
C VAL A 57 -1.21 11.70 3.94
N THR A 58 -0.38 12.12 4.90
CA THR A 58 0.11 13.50 5.06
C THR A 58 1.32 13.80 4.18
N SER A 59 2.14 12.78 3.86
CA SER A 59 3.22 12.90 2.88
C SER A 59 3.52 11.54 2.24
N GLN A 60 3.27 11.45 0.93
CA GLN A 60 3.42 10.22 0.16
C GLN A 60 4.89 9.85 -0.04
N SER A 61 5.79 10.84 -0.13
CA SER A 61 7.24 10.61 -0.22
C SER A 61 7.84 10.15 1.10
N LEU A 62 7.35 10.65 2.25
CA LEU A 62 7.76 10.14 3.56
C LEU A 62 7.26 8.71 3.80
N LEU A 63 6.03 8.39 3.41
CA LEU A 63 5.51 7.01 3.44
C LEU A 63 6.29 6.08 2.52
N GLY A 64 6.61 6.52 1.30
CA GLY A 64 7.44 5.79 0.35
C GLY A 64 8.84 5.52 0.90
N SER A 65 9.53 6.55 1.40
CA SER A 65 10.86 6.42 2.01
C SER A 65 10.85 5.52 3.24
N ALA A 66 9.84 5.60 4.11
CA ALA A 66 9.71 4.70 5.25
C ALA A 66 9.56 3.24 4.81
N HIS A 67 8.69 2.95 3.83
CA HIS A 67 8.57 1.62 3.24
C HIS A 67 9.88 1.14 2.59
N GLY A 68 10.56 2.00 1.83
CA GLY A 68 11.85 1.69 1.20
C GLY A 68 12.94 1.37 2.23
N ASN A 69 13.04 2.15 3.31
CA ASN A 69 13.99 1.93 4.39
C ASN A 69 13.74 0.61 5.13
N ARG A 70 12.49 0.14 5.21
CA ARG A 70 12.16 -1.19 5.79
C ARG A 70 12.50 -2.38 4.87
N LEU A 71 12.84 -2.14 3.60
CA LEU A 71 13.25 -3.16 2.64
C LEU A 71 14.74 -3.04 2.24
N ASN A 72 15.36 -1.87 2.40
CA ASN A 72 16.78 -1.67 2.16
C ASN A 72 17.64 -2.58 3.05
N GLY A 73 18.76 -3.09 2.55
CA GLY A 73 19.61 -4.08 3.24
C GLY A 73 18.95 -5.44 3.53
N THR A 74 17.62 -5.57 3.35
CA THR A 74 16.82 -6.66 3.91
C THR A 74 16.38 -7.65 2.82
N GLY A 75 16.25 -8.93 3.16
CA GLY A 75 15.60 -9.94 2.30
C GLY A 75 14.07 -9.89 2.40
N TYR A 76 13.35 -10.12 1.31
CA TYR A 76 11.89 -10.15 1.26
C TYR A 76 11.37 -10.90 0.03
N ALA A 77 10.09 -11.30 0.09
CA ALA A 77 9.34 -11.76 -1.07
C ALA A 77 8.30 -10.72 -1.49
N VAL A 78 8.30 -10.33 -2.76
CA VAL A 78 7.29 -9.44 -3.37
C VAL A 78 6.43 -10.23 -4.37
N THR A 79 5.11 -10.01 -4.35
CA THR A 79 4.18 -10.56 -5.35
C THR A 79 3.34 -9.43 -5.92
N MET A 80 3.36 -9.27 -7.24
CA MET A 80 2.46 -8.39 -7.99
C MET A 80 1.55 -9.22 -8.89
N ASN A 81 0.26 -8.90 -8.92
CA ASN A 81 -0.65 -9.34 -9.97
C ASN A 81 -1.30 -8.10 -10.61
N ARG A 82 -1.30 -8.04 -11.95
CA ARG A 82 -2.05 -7.06 -12.74
C ARG A 82 -2.99 -7.80 -13.67
N THR A 83 -4.27 -7.48 -13.59
CA THR A 83 -5.34 -8.04 -14.41
C THR A 83 -6.05 -6.92 -15.17
N VAL A 84 -6.33 -7.13 -16.45
CA VAL A 84 -7.16 -6.26 -17.29
C VAL A 84 -8.28 -7.10 -17.88
N ARG A 85 -9.52 -6.68 -17.65
CA ARG A 85 -10.73 -7.31 -18.22
C ARG A 85 -11.53 -6.30 -19.02
N TYR A 86 -12.18 -6.78 -20.06
CA TYR A 86 -13.20 -6.04 -20.79
C TYR A 86 -14.46 -5.87 -19.94
N ALA A 87 -15.37 -4.96 -20.34
CA ALA A 87 -16.68 -4.79 -19.71
C ALA A 87 -17.50 -6.10 -19.61
N ASN A 88 -17.36 -7.01 -20.59
CA ASN A 88 -17.98 -8.34 -20.56
C ASN A 88 -17.28 -9.37 -19.62
N GLY A 89 -16.32 -8.92 -18.80
CA GLY A 89 -15.57 -9.75 -17.85
C GLY A 89 -14.47 -10.63 -18.46
N SER A 90 -14.38 -10.75 -19.79
CA SER A 90 -13.36 -11.58 -20.45
C SER A 90 -11.94 -11.02 -20.26
N LEU A 91 -10.92 -11.90 -20.34
CA LEU A 91 -9.55 -11.55 -19.99
C LEU A 91 -8.76 -10.97 -21.18
N ARG A 92 -8.47 -9.65 -21.13
CA ARG A 92 -7.56 -9.00 -22.08
C ARG A 92 -6.09 -9.30 -21.76
N SER A 93 -5.73 -9.19 -20.47
CA SER A 93 -4.33 -9.19 -20.02
C SER A 93 -4.21 -9.65 -18.57
N HIS A 94 -3.30 -10.57 -18.28
CA HIS A 94 -2.91 -10.95 -16.92
C HIS A 94 -1.39 -11.09 -16.85
N LEU A 95 -0.77 -10.43 -15.88
CA LEU A 95 0.63 -10.58 -15.50
C LEU A 95 0.70 -10.87 -13.99
N ARG A 96 1.35 -11.96 -13.61
CA ARG A 96 1.80 -12.21 -12.24
C ARG A 96 3.32 -12.26 -12.21
N VAL A 97 3.92 -11.55 -11.27
CA VAL A 97 5.35 -11.58 -10.94
C VAL A 97 5.48 -11.87 -9.45
N HIS A 98 6.25 -12.89 -9.09
CA HIS A 98 6.62 -13.19 -7.72
C HIS A 98 8.14 -13.27 -7.64
N VAL A 99 8.78 -12.51 -6.75
CA VAL A 99 10.23 -12.53 -6.55
C VAL A 99 10.50 -12.80 -5.08
N ALA A 100 11.20 -13.88 -4.79
CA ALA A 100 11.93 -14.03 -3.53
C ALA A 100 13.34 -13.45 -3.72
N LEU A 101 13.77 -12.60 -2.78
CA LEU A 101 15.08 -11.94 -2.79
C LEU A 101 15.64 -12.00 -1.37
N ASP A 102 16.80 -12.63 -1.16
CA ASP A 102 17.43 -12.66 0.16
C ASP A 102 18.25 -11.39 0.47
N ALA A 103 18.96 -11.38 1.60
CA ALA A 103 19.82 -10.28 2.00
C ALA A 103 21.07 -10.14 1.09
N ASN A 104 21.65 -11.28 0.68
CA ASN A 104 22.84 -11.37 -0.18
C ASN A 104 22.54 -11.00 -1.65
N ARG A 105 21.25 -10.96 -2.01
CA ARG A 105 20.69 -10.71 -3.34
C ARG A 105 20.65 -11.91 -4.29
N THR A 106 20.79 -13.12 -3.73
CA THR A 106 20.26 -14.33 -4.36
C THR A 106 18.75 -14.13 -4.57
N HIS A 107 18.26 -14.48 -5.75
CA HIS A 107 16.87 -14.26 -6.09
C HIS A 107 16.26 -15.40 -6.91
N LEU A 108 14.96 -15.58 -6.75
CA LEU A 108 14.13 -16.47 -7.55
C LEU A 108 12.88 -15.71 -7.99
N ALA A 109 12.86 -15.27 -9.25
CA ALA A 109 11.71 -14.66 -9.88
C ALA A 109 10.86 -15.71 -10.60
N ASN A 110 9.54 -15.65 -10.45
CA ASN A 110 8.57 -16.52 -11.10
C ASN A 110 7.47 -15.66 -11.74
N ILE A 111 7.25 -15.84 -13.05
CA ILE A 111 6.42 -14.97 -13.89
C ILE A 111 5.40 -15.80 -14.66
N SER A 112 4.19 -15.25 -14.83
CA SER A 112 3.16 -15.82 -15.70
C SER A 112 2.39 -14.73 -16.44
N VAL A 113 2.31 -14.86 -17.76
CA VAL A 113 1.51 -13.99 -18.65
C VAL A 113 0.41 -14.79 -19.35
N ARG A 114 -0.81 -14.22 -19.44
CA ARG A 114 -1.97 -14.82 -20.11
C ARG A 114 -2.91 -13.75 -20.68
N GLY A 115 -3.65 -14.08 -21.74
CA GLY A 115 -4.47 -13.12 -22.50
C GLY A 115 -3.69 -12.54 -23.68
N HIS A 116 -4.40 -12.24 -24.78
CA HIS A 116 -3.77 -11.90 -26.06
C HIS A 116 -2.96 -10.58 -26.00
N ALA A 117 -3.34 -9.65 -25.13
CA ALA A 117 -2.64 -8.39 -24.88
C ALA A 117 -1.98 -8.37 -23.49
N ALA A 118 -1.40 -9.50 -23.06
CA ALA A 118 -0.42 -9.53 -21.99
C ALA A 118 0.98 -9.14 -22.49
N PRO A 119 1.85 -8.55 -21.65
CA PRO A 119 3.17 -8.11 -22.09
C PRO A 119 4.02 -9.28 -22.60
N VAL A 120 4.70 -9.07 -23.73
CA VAL A 120 5.48 -10.10 -24.43
C VAL A 120 6.88 -10.36 -23.84
N LEU A 121 7.10 -10.05 -22.55
CA LEU A 121 8.43 -10.15 -21.91
C LEU A 121 8.99 -11.58 -21.80
N LEU A 122 8.17 -12.61 -22.08
CA LEU A 122 8.58 -14.01 -22.18
C LEU A 122 8.42 -14.56 -23.63
N GLY A 123 8.16 -13.68 -24.60
CA GLY A 123 7.57 -14.01 -25.90
C GLY A 123 6.03 -13.99 -25.87
N ARG A 124 5.41 -14.58 -26.89
CA ARG A 124 3.94 -14.61 -27.06
C ARG A 124 3.23 -15.28 -25.88
N PRO A 125 2.23 -14.63 -25.22
CA PRO A 125 1.41 -15.28 -24.22
C PRO A 125 0.52 -16.41 -24.81
N PRO A 126 0.18 -17.46 -24.05
CA PRO A 126 0.52 -17.68 -22.64
C PRO A 126 1.95 -18.20 -22.45
N ALA A 127 2.64 -17.68 -21.44
CA ALA A 127 3.98 -18.11 -21.08
C ALA A 127 4.18 -18.08 -19.55
N THR A 128 5.07 -18.93 -19.05
CA THR A 128 5.58 -18.85 -17.67
C THR A 128 7.09 -18.99 -17.66
N ALA A 129 7.75 -18.36 -16.68
CA ALA A 129 9.19 -18.50 -16.52
C ALA A 129 9.61 -18.41 -15.07
N SER A 130 10.71 -19.08 -14.75
CA SER A 130 11.45 -18.96 -13.51
C SER A 130 12.87 -18.51 -13.83
N PHE A 131 13.37 -17.50 -13.13
CA PHE A 131 14.73 -16.98 -13.25
C PHE A 131 15.39 -17.01 -11.88
N TRP A 132 16.62 -17.52 -11.82
CA TRP A 132 17.38 -17.63 -10.59
C TRP A 132 18.80 -17.10 -10.80
N SER A 133 19.32 -16.38 -9.81
CA SER A 133 20.74 -16.02 -9.75
C SER A 133 21.15 -15.68 -8.31
N ASP A 134 22.36 -16.11 -7.93
CA ASP A 134 23.13 -15.71 -6.74
C ASP A 134 23.95 -14.43 -6.95
N GLY A 135 24.20 -14.05 -8.21
CA GLY A 135 25.01 -12.90 -8.62
C GLY A 135 26.08 -13.27 -9.64
N ASP A 136 26.56 -14.53 -9.58
CA ASP A 136 27.61 -15.08 -10.43
C ASP A 136 27.05 -16.00 -11.51
N THR A 137 26.06 -16.83 -11.15
CA THR A 137 25.38 -17.81 -12.02
C THR A 137 23.98 -17.30 -12.39
N TYR A 138 23.57 -17.39 -13.66
CA TYR A 138 22.28 -16.86 -14.15
C TYR A 138 21.50 -17.91 -14.92
N LEU A 139 20.43 -18.46 -14.32
CA LEU A 139 19.69 -19.60 -14.86
C LEU A 139 18.24 -19.26 -15.15
N ARG A 140 17.73 -19.69 -16.31
CA ARG A 140 16.32 -19.55 -16.70
C ARG A 140 15.67 -20.91 -16.96
N ARG A 141 14.39 -20.99 -16.60
CA ARG A 141 13.44 -22.02 -17.05
C ARG A 141 12.26 -21.31 -17.70
N LEU A 142 12.07 -21.48 -19.00
CA LEU A 142 11.00 -20.84 -19.80
C LEU A 142 10.02 -21.89 -20.32
N VAL A 143 8.72 -21.68 -20.12
CA VAL A 143 7.63 -22.48 -20.70
C VAL A 143 6.80 -21.59 -21.63
N ARG A 144 6.77 -21.94 -22.92
CA ARG A 144 5.99 -21.28 -23.97
C ARG A 144 5.82 -22.26 -25.13
N ASP A 145 4.77 -22.10 -25.95
CA ASP A 145 4.56 -22.88 -27.18
C ASP A 145 4.60 -24.42 -26.96
N ASN A 146 4.12 -24.86 -25.78
CA ASN A 146 4.20 -26.24 -25.25
C ASN A 146 5.62 -26.82 -25.07
N GLN A 147 6.67 -26.00 -25.24
CA GLN A 147 8.06 -26.36 -24.98
C GLN A 147 8.50 -25.90 -23.58
N THR A 148 9.54 -26.51 -23.01
CA THR A 148 10.21 -26.04 -21.79
C THR A 148 11.72 -26.01 -21.97
N VAL A 149 12.27 -24.79 -22.09
CA VAL A 149 13.71 -24.55 -22.15
C VAL A 149 14.26 -24.38 -20.73
N HIS A 150 15.44 -24.95 -20.47
CA HIS A 150 16.24 -24.69 -19.27
C HIS A 150 17.66 -24.39 -19.75
N ASN A 151 18.27 -23.28 -19.31
CA ASN A 151 19.64 -22.95 -19.66
C ASN A 151 20.26 -21.89 -18.73
N GLU A 152 21.58 -21.84 -18.73
CA GLU A 152 22.38 -20.71 -18.24
C GLU A 152 22.49 -19.62 -19.32
N TYR A 153 22.63 -18.34 -18.95
CA TYR A 153 22.75 -17.21 -19.89
C TYR A 153 23.48 -16.03 -19.26
N ASP A 154 24.34 -15.35 -20.01
CA ASP A 154 25.09 -14.20 -19.49
C ASP A 154 24.29 -12.88 -19.56
N PRO A 155 24.38 -12.01 -18.54
CA PRO A 155 24.04 -10.60 -18.69
C PRO A 155 25.09 -9.92 -19.60
N PRO A 156 24.71 -9.09 -20.58
CA PRO A 156 23.46 -8.32 -20.63
C PRO A 156 22.35 -8.89 -21.53
N ASP A 157 22.54 -10.06 -22.15
CA ASP A 157 21.69 -10.62 -23.24
C ASP A 157 20.20 -10.70 -22.88
N SER A 158 19.88 -10.74 -21.59
CA SER A 158 18.67 -10.07 -21.13
C SER A 158 18.88 -9.32 -19.81
N TYR A 159 18.38 -8.07 -19.73
CA TYR A 159 18.24 -7.33 -18.46
C TYR A 159 17.43 -8.12 -17.40
N ALA A 160 16.64 -9.08 -17.87
CA ALA A 160 15.94 -10.11 -17.11
C ALA A 160 16.87 -11.04 -16.29
N GLY A 161 18.20 -10.91 -16.42
CA GLY A 161 19.17 -11.48 -15.48
C GLY A 161 19.02 -10.99 -14.04
N THR A 162 18.62 -9.74 -13.83
CA THR A 162 18.81 -9.08 -12.53
C THR A 162 17.56 -9.06 -11.65
N TRP A 163 17.75 -9.23 -10.34
CA TRP A 163 16.71 -8.95 -9.34
C TRP A 163 16.18 -7.51 -9.45
N ARG A 164 17.04 -6.57 -9.88
CA ARG A 164 16.68 -5.15 -10.10
C ARG A 164 15.62 -5.02 -11.18
N TYR A 165 15.71 -5.75 -12.29
CA TYR A 165 14.66 -5.79 -13.31
C TYR A 165 13.37 -6.42 -12.76
N TRP A 166 13.46 -7.60 -12.13
CA TRP A 166 12.28 -8.31 -11.66
C TRP A 166 11.51 -7.57 -10.56
N VAL A 167 12.21 -6.91 -9.64
CA VAL A 167 11.60 -6.09 -8.61
C VAL A 167 11.22 -4.71 -9.16
N HIS A 168 12.16 -3.92 -9.68
CA HIS A 168 11.95 -2.50 -9.98
C HIS A 168 11.32 -2.19 -11.35
N THR A 169 11.08 -3.19 -12.20
CA THR A 169 10.53 -2.99 -13.55
C THR A 169 9.37 -3.95 -13.85
N ALA A 170 9.51 -5.24 -13.50
CA ALA A 170 8.47 -6.22 -13.79
C ALA A 170 7.38 -6.28 -12.70
N ALA A 171 7.74 -6.22 -11.41
CA ALA A 171 6.78 -6.18 -10.30
C ALA A 171 6.34 -4.75 -9.94
N LEU A 172 7.28 -3.79 -9.96
CA LEU A 172 7.08 -2.42 -9.49
C LEU A 172 7.39 -1.38 -10.57
N ASN A 173 6.81 -0.19 -10.42
CA ASN A 173 7.06 0.99 -11.24
C ASN A 173 8.28 1.77 -10.68
N GLY A 174 9.44 1.11 -10.63
CA GLY A 174 10.66 1.64 -10.02
C GLY A 174 10.97 1.04 -8.63
N ARG A 175 11.83 1.73 -7.86
CA ARG A 175 12.22 1.30 -6.50
C ARG A 175 10.99 1.20 -5.57
N PRO A 176 10.97 0.36 -4.52
CA PRO A 176 9.80 0.18 -3.65
C PRO A 176 9.24 1.47 -3.06
N ALA A 177 10.13 2.40 -2.65
CA ALA A 177 9.75 3.73 -2.20
C ALA A 177 9.03 4.56 -3.28
N ALA A 178 9.49 4.48 -4.53
CA ALA A 178 8.92 5.20 -5.65
C ALA A 178 7.55 4.64 -6.04
N ASP A 179 7.36 3.31 -6.09
CA ASP A 179 6.06 2.72 -6.40
C ASP A 179 5.00 3.07 -5.35
N VAL A 180 5.33 2.98 -4.06
CA VAL A 180 4.42 3.42 -2.99
C VAL A 180 4.11 4.91 -3.12
N THR A 181 5.10 5.76 -3.38
CA THR A 181 4.88 7.20 -3.58
C THR A 181 3.94 7.46 -4.77
N GLN A 182 4.22 6.87 -5.93
CA GLN A 182 3.44 7.06 -7.17
C GLN A 182 2.05 6.40 -7.13
N THR A 183 1.88 5.33 -6.37
CA THR A 183 0.59 4.65 -6.17
C THR A 183 -0.32 5.46 -5.23
N VAL A 184 0.24 6.16 -4.24
CA VAL A 184 -0.53 6.91 -3.23
C VAL A 184 -0.71 8.39 -3.59
N ALA A 185 0.26 9.00 -4.28
CA ALA A 185 0.22 10.40 -4.69
C ALA A 185 -1.09 10.87 -5.37
N PRO A 186 -1.72 10.09 -6.28
CA PRO A 186 -2.91 10.53 -7.00
C PRO A 186 -4.16 10.70 -6.14
N PHE A 187 -4.22 10.10 -4.95
CA PHE A 187 -5.46 9.92 -4.22
C PHE A 187 -5.68 10.96 -3.11
N HIS A 188 -6.92 11.42 -2.97
CA HIS A 188 -7.42 11.78 -1.64
C HIS A 188 -7.54 10.48 -0.84
N THR A 189 -7.05 10.49 0.40
CA THR A 189 -6.99 9.28 1.23
C THR A 189 -7.56 9.54 2.61
N ARG A 190 -8.01 8.45 3.25
CA ARG A 190 -8.45 8.37 4.64
C ARG A 190 -7.76 7.21 5.34
N THR A 191 -7.42 7.38 6.61
CA THR A 191 -6.77 6.35 7.42
C THR A 191 -7.80 5.72 8.37
N LEU A 192 -7.87 4.39 8.39
CA LEU A 192 -8.57 3.63 9.41
C LEU A 192 -7.55 2.80 10.19
N GLN A 193 -7.76 2.64 11.50
CA GLN A 193 -6.92 1.76 12.32
C GLN A 193 -7.59 0.39 12.47
N SER A 194 -6.79 -0.67 12.45
CA SER A 194 -7.20 -2.04 12.70
C SER A 194 -6.18 -2.65 13.67
N GLN A 195 -6.63 -3.00 14.88
CA GLN A 195 -5.82 -3.84 15.77
C GLN A 195 -5.89 -5.28 15.26
N GLN A 196 -4.73 -5.93 15.16
CA GLN A 196 -4.57 -7.32 14.75
C GLN A 196 -3.63 -8.02 15.74
N SER A 197 -3.60 -9.35 15.73
CA SER A 197 -2.76 -10.13 16.65
C SER A 197 -1.25 -9.92 16.45
N ASP A 198 -0.82 -9.43 15.26
CA ASP A 198 0.55 -8.99 14.99
C ASP A 198 0.76 -7.46 15.12
N GLY A 199 -0.21 -6.75 15.73
CA GLY A 199 -0.13 -5.34 16.09
C GLY A 199 -1.09 -4.42 15.31
N THR A 200 -0.86 -3.11 15.41
CA THR A 200 -1.70 -2.11 14.74
C THR A 200 -1.38 -1.98 13.25
N VAL A 201 -2.38 -2.22 12.41
CA VAL A 201 -2.36 -2.01 10.97
C VAL A 201 -3.18 -0.77 10.61
N TYR A 202 -2.57 0.10 9.80
CA TYR A 202 -3.19 1.32 9.29
C TYR A 202 -3.68 1.03 7.87
N VAL A 203 -5.00 1.04 7.71
CA VAL A 203 -5.70 0.79 6.45
C VAL A 203 -5.95 2.14 5.78
N ILE A 204 -5.11 2.49 4.82
CA ILE A 204 -5.28 3.67 3.97
C ILE A 204 -6.29 3.29 2.87
N ARG A 205 -7.35 4.09 2.71
CA ARG A 205 -8.27 3.99 1.57
C ARG A 205 -8.25 5.28 0.76
N GLY A 206 -8.39 5.17 -0.55
CA GLY A 206 -8.65 6.29 -1.46
C GLY A 206 -9.76 5.91 -2.44
N ASP A 207 -10.68 6.84 -2.67
CA ASP A 207 -11.90 6.67 -3.47
C ASP A 207 -12.15 7.88 -4.41
N ARG A 208 -11.18 8.81 -4.48
CA ARG A 208 -11.19 9.97 -5.38
C ARG A 208 -9.75 10.36 -5.76
N LEU A 209 -9.52 10.69 -7.03
CA LEU A 209 -8.28 11.32 -7.48
C LEU A 209 -8.24 12.80 -7.09
N ARG A 210 -7.03 13.37 -6.99
CA ARG A 210 -6.80 14.81 -6.78
C ARG A 210 -6.97 15.56 -8.10
N GLU A 211 -7.56 16.75 -8.07
CA GLU A 211 -7.88 17.53 -9.28
C GLU A 211 -6.64 17.92 -10.11
N ASN A 212 -5.47 18.02 -9.47
CA ASN A 212 -4.19 18.31 -10.14
C ASN A 212 -3.22 17.10 -10.03
N THR A 213 -3.61 15.93 -10.53
CA THR A 213 -2.66 14.82 -10.73
C THR A 213 -1.74 15.12 -11.91
N SER A 214 -0.61 15.75 -11.64
CA SER A 214 0.38 16.18 -12.66
C SER A 214 1.00 15.04 -13.48
N SER A 215 0.70 13.77 -13.16
CA SER A 215 1.07 12.61 -13.98
C SER A 215 -0.04 12.26 -14.98
N THR A 216 0.22 12.46 -16.27
CA THR A 216 -0.61 11.99 -17.40
C THR A 216 -1.06 10.53 -17.24
N ALA A 217 -0.21 9.70 -16.65
CA ALA A 217 -0.44 8.28 -16.37
C ALA A 217 -1.75 7.97 -15.61
N TRP A 218 -2.29 8.90 -14.82
CA TRP A 218 -3.54 8.73 -14.05
C TRP A 218 -4.73 9.55 -14.58
N ALA A 219 -4.53 10.52 -15.47
CA ALA A 219 -5.57 11.44 -15.92
C ALA A 219 -6.71 10.74 -16.71
N SER A 220 -6.41 9.68 -17.45
CA SER A 220 -7.37 8.86 -18.21
C SER A 220 -7.90 7.64 -17.43
N ARG A 221 -8.00 7.75 -16.10
CA ARG A 221 -8.45 6.66 -15.21
C ARG A 221 -9.65 7.08 -14.38
N GLU A 222 -10.76 6.40 -14.61
CA GLU A 222 -12.03 6.62 -13.93
C GLU A 222 -12.24 5.60 -12.80
N ASN A 223 -13.20 5.89 -11.91
CA ASN A 223 -13.62 5.01 -10.82
C ASN A 223 -12.46 4.49 -9.96
N ALA A 224 -11.40 5.30 -9.84
CA ALA A 224 -10.13 4.88 -9.28
C ALA A 224 -10.21 4.71 -7.76
N THR A 225 -9.84 3.52 -7.28
CA THR A 225 -9.77 3.18 -5.86
C THR A 225 -8.37 2.71 -5.46
N LEU A 226 -8.06 2.90 -4.18
CA LEU A 226 -6.84 2.48 -3.50
C LEU A 226 -7.20 1.87 -2.14
N VAL A 227 -6.62 0.72 -1.81
CA VAL A 227 -6.58 0.19 -0.44
C VAL A 227 -5.17 -0.29 -0.14
N ALA A 228 -4.54 0.26 0.90
CA ALA A 228 -3.19 -0.11 1.33
C ALA A 228 -3.13 -0.43 2.84
N HIS A 229 -2.31 -1.40 3.23
CA HIS A 229 -2.13 -1.85 4.61
C HIS A 229 -0.70 -1.56 5.06
N VAL A 230 -0.55 -0.67 6.03
CA VAL A 230 0.74 -0.15 6.52
C VAL A 230 0.94 -0.54 7.98
N THR A 231 2.13 -1.03 8.34
CA THR A 231 2.49 -1.24 9.75
C THR A 231 2.79 0.09 10.44
N ARG A 232 2.76 0.12 11.78
CA ARG A 232 3.23 1.27 12.58
C ARG A 232 4.64 1.74 12.20
N ALA A 233 5.50 0.84 11.70
CA ALA A 233 6.87 1.12 11.24
C ALA A 233 6.97 1.54 9.75
N GLY A 234 5.88 1.95 9.09
CA GLY A 234 5.88 2.47 7.73
C GLY A 234 6.00 1.43 6.60
N LEU A 235 6.17 0.14 6.91
CA LEU A 235 6.15 -0.91 5.89
C LEU A 235 4.73 -1.09 5.35
N VAL A 236 4.50 -0.69 4.10
CA VAL A 236 3.31 -1.12 3.34
C VAL A 236 3.44 -2.61 3.01
N ARG A 237 2.63 -3.47 3.64
CA ARG A 237 2.62 -4.93 3.43
C ARG A 237 1.78 -5.35 2.21
N HIS A 238 0.77 -4.56 1.87
CA HIS A 238 -0.13 -4.83 0.75
C HIS A 238 -0.73 -3.53 0.21
N TYR A 239 -0.94 -3.45 -1.10
CA TYR A 239 -1.85 -2.48 -1.70
C TYR A 239 -2.56 -3.03 -2.94
N ARG A 240 -3.82 -2.62 -3.13
CA ARG A 240 -4.62 -2.80 -4.34
C ARG A 240 -4.97 -1.43 -4.91
N THR A 241 -4.85 -1.28 -6.23
CA THR A 241 -5.53 -0.24 -6.99
C THR A 241 -6.45 -0.85 -8.04
N GLU A 242 -7.55 -0.18 -8.30
CA GLU A 242 -8.55 -0.59 -9.30
C GLU A 242 -9.11 0.65 -9.99
N TYR A 243 -9.27 0.60 -11.31
CA TYR A 243 -9.79 1.72 -12.11
C TYR A 243 -10.32 1.24 -13.46
N THR A 244 -11.19 2.02 -14.09
CA THR A 244 -11.56 1.86 -15.51
C THR A 244 -10.72 2.79 -16.39
N ARG A 245 -10.40 2.35 -17.61
CA ARG A 245 -9.92 3.23 -18.71
C ARG A 245 -10.41 2.68 -20.05
N VAL A 246 -10.43 3.53 -21.07
CA VAL A 246 -10.56 3.10 -22.48
C VAL A 246 -9.19 2.66 -22.99
N THR A 247 -9.08 1.55 -23.75
CA THR A 247 -7.83 1.15 -24.41
C THR A 247 -7.50 2.09 -25.57
N ASP A 248 -6.30 1.94 -26.13
CA ASP A 248 -5.89 2.70 -27.32
C ASP A 248 -6.67 2.25 -28.58
N ASP A 249 -7.33 1.08 -28.52
CA ASP A 249 -8.25 0.53 -29.51
C ASP A 249 -9.73 0.99 -29.33
N GLY A 250 -10.04 1.71 -28.24
CA GLY A 250 -11.40 2.17 -27.91
C GLY A 250 -12.20 1.29 -26.93
N ASP A 251 -11.65 0.17 -26.44
CA ASP A 251 -12.38 -0.75 -25.54
C ASP A 251 -12.42 -0.25 -24.08
N PRO A 252 -13.58 -0.20 -23.41
CA PRO A 252 -13.63 0.02 -21.96
C PRO A 252 -13.12 -1.21 -21.20
N VAL A 253 -12.08 -1.00 -20.37
CA VAL A 253 -11.45 -2.05 -19.55
C VAL A 253 -11.30 -1.68 -18.08
N THR A 254 -11.53 -2.65 -17.20
CA THR A 254 -11.20 -2.57 -15.78
C THR A 254 -9.79 -3.11 -15.54
N VAL A 255 -8.95 -2.33 -14.86
CA VAL A 255 -7.59 -2.69 -14.47
C VAL A 255 -7.50 -2.83 -12.96
N THR A 256 -7.15 -4.03 -12.48
CA THR A 256 -6.80 -4.28 -11.08
C THR A 256 -5.30 -4.52 -10.98
N ARG A 257 -4.61 -3.83 -10.07
CA ARG A 257 -3.24 -4.16 -9.64
C ARG A 257 -3.23 -4.46 -8.14
N THR A 258 -2.56 -5.54 -7.76
CA THR A 258 -2.28 -5.90 -6.36
C THR A 258 -0.78 -6.08 -6.19
N VAL A 259 -0.23 -5.59 -5.08
CA VAL A 259 1.16 -5.84 -4.66
C VAL A 259 1.16 -6.26 -3.20
N ARG A 260 1.97 -7.27 -2.85
CA ARG A 260 2.15 -7.77 -1.48
C ARG A 260 3.63 -7.99 -1.17
N PHE A 261 4.06 -7.56 0.01
CA PHE A 261 5.38 -7.83 0.57
C PHE A 261 5.24 -8.79 1.77
N THR A 262 6.03 -9.84 1.78
CA THR A 262 5.98 -10.97 2.73
C THR A 262 7.38 -11.43 3.07
N ALA A 263 7.55 -12.13 4.21
CA ALA A 263 8.83 -12.64 4.69
C ALA A 263 9.96 -11.58 4.81
N VAL A 264 9.60 -10.30 5.01
CA VAL A 264 10.56 -9.20 5.19
C VAL A 264 11.43 -9.46 6.42
N GLY A 265 12.73 -9.61 6.20
CA GLY A 265 13.73 -10.02 7.20
C GLY A 265 14.07 -11.51 7.19
N ASN A 266 13.18 -12.35 6.65
CA ASN A 266 13.22 -13.81 6.82
C ASN A 266 13.26 -14.59 5.48
N THR A 267 13.42 -13.91 4.33
CA THR A 267 13.56 -14.58 3.03
C THR A 267 14.98 -15.11 2.84
N THR A 268 15.09 -16.42 2.62
CA THR A 268 16.26 -17.10 2.06
C THR A 268 15.92 -17.61 0.65
N VAL A 269 16.91 -17.76 -0.22
CA VAL A 269 16.73 -18.31 -1.57
C VAL A 269 17.76 -19.42 -1.82
N GLY A 270 17.31 -20.67 -1.84
CA GLY A 270 18.13 -21.81 -2.24
C GLY A 270 18.20 -22.00 -3.77
N ARG A 271 19.00 -22.97 -4.22
CA ARG A 271 19.00 -23.43 -5.62
C ARG A 271 17.62 -24.04 -5.98
N PRO A 272 17.06 -23.76 -7.16
CA PRO A 272 15.78 -24.33 -7.58
C PRO A 272 15.93 -25.81 -8.00
N PRO A 273 14.85 -26.61 -7.99
CA PRO A 273 14.87 -28.03 -8.40
C PRO A 273 15.26 -28.31 -9.87
N TRP A 274 15.52 -27.27 -10.65
CA TRP A 274 15.93 -27.33 -12.05
C TRP A 274 17.32 -26.72 -12.29
N TYR A 275 18.06 -26.39 -11.22
CA TYR A 275 19.39 -25.76 -11.25
C TYR A 275 20.39 -26.55 -12.13
N ASP A 276 20.62 -27.82 -11.81
CA ASP A 276 21.63 -28.64 -12.50
C ASP A 276 21.27 -28.87 -13.96
N LYS A 277 19.97 -28.99 -14.26
CA LYS A 277 19.48 -29.07 -15.65
C LYS A 277 19.78 -27.80 -16.44
N ALA A 278 19.57 -26.62 -15.86
CA ALA A 278 19.92 -25.36 -16.54
C ALA A 278 21.44 -25.20 -16.69
N ARG A 279 22.24 -25.55 -15.67
CA ARG A 279 23.71 -25.58 -15.75
C ARG A 279 24.25 -26.56 -16.79
N SER A 280 23.53 -27.65 -17.08
CA SER A 280 23.90 -28.63 -18.11
C SER A 280 23.57 -28.20 -19.55
N THR A 281 23.08 -26.98 -19.77
CA THR A 281 22.64 -26.49 -21.08
C THR A 281 23.05 -25.04 -21.27
N ALA A 282 23.99 -24.80 -22.20
CA ALA A 282 24.35 -23.46 -22.67
C ALA A 282 23.15 -22.76 -23.35
N GLY A 283 23.14 -21.43 -23.35
CA GLY A 283 21.95 -20.59 -23.54
C GLY A 283 21.60 -20.07 -24.92
#